data_AF-A0A534LAQ6-F1
#
_entry.id   AF-A0A534LAQ6-F1
#
_cell.length_a   1.000
_cell.length_b   1.000
_cell.length_c   1.000
_cell.angle_alpha   90.00
_cell.angle_beta   90.00
_cell.angle_gamma   90.00
#
_symmetry.space_group_name_H-M   'P 1'
#
loop_
_entity.id
_entity.type
_entity.pdbx_description
1 polymer ?
#
loop_
_entity_poly.entity_id
_entity_poly.type
_entity_poly.pdbx_seq_one_letter_code
_entity_poly.pdbx_strand_id
1 'polypeptide(L)' 'MTLERQPGRESCPHADAERFGSNVNAEFTRCKACSQISGLQASRVWAIHITRTPIYSIR' A
#
# COMPACT_ATOMS: atom_id res chain seq x y z
N MET A 1 -21.15 -5.65 9.72
CA MET A 1 -19.97 -6.53 9.84
C MET A 1 -18.75 -5.64 9.82
N THR A 2 -18.09 -5.45 10.96
CA THR A 2 -16.91 -4.60 11.10
C THR A 2 -15.71 -5.44 10.67
N LEU A 3 -15.06 -5.08 9.56
CA LEU A 3 -13.91 -5.81 9.04
C LEU A 3 -12.72 -5.54 9.98
N GLU A 4 -12.54 -6.40 10.99
CA GLU A 4 -11.40 -6.29 11.91
C GLU A 4 -10.11 -6.47 11.10
N ARG A 5 -9.40 -5.36 10.91
CA ARG A 5 -8.13 -5.26 10.19
C ARG A 5 -7.12 -6.10 10.93
N GLN A 6 -6.97 -7.38 10.52
CA GLN A 6 -5.91 -8.25 11.04
C GLN A 6 -4.58 -7.53 10.83
N PRO A 7 -3.83 -7.19 11.90
CA PRO A 7 -2.54 -6.54 11.76
C PRO A 7 -1.53 -7.60 11.31
N GLY A 8 -1.54 -7.89 10.01
CA GLY A 8 -0.42 -8.54 9.36
C GLY A 8 0.80 -7.62 9.44
N ARG A 9 1.99 -8.21 9.53
CA ARG A 9 3.30 -7.53 9.46
C ARG A 9 3.49 -6.68 8.19
N GLU A 10 2.54 -6.79 7.26
CA GLU A 10 2.43 -6.16 5.94
C GLU A 10 1.55 -4.91 5.94
N SER A 11 0.89 -4.59 7.06
CA SER A 11 0.12 -3.35 7.25
C SER A 11 0.96 -2.30 7.96
N CYS A 12 0.95 -1.08 7.41
CA CYS A 12 1.54 0.07 8.08
C CYS A 12 0.97 0.22 9.50
N PRO A 13 1.81 0.38 10.56
CA PRO A 13 1.34 0.52 11.94
C PRO A 13 0.61 1.84 12.18
N HIS A 14 0.76 2.81 11.26
CA HIS A 14 0.05 4.07 11.32
C HIS A 14 -1.41 3.88 10.91
N ALA A 15 -2.32 4.35 11.77
CA ALA A 15 -3.76 4.30 11.50
C ALA A 15 -4.20 5.30 10.40
N ASP A 16 -3.31 6.24 10.02
CA ASP A 16 -3.60 7.32 9.08
C ASP A 16 -3.13 6.99 7.66
N ALA A 17 -4.05 6.45 6.86
CA ALA A 17 -3.85 6.14 5.46
C ALA A 17 -4.95 6.76 4.60
N GLU A 18 -4.56 7.39 3.49
CA GLU A 18 -5.47 7.94 2.48
C GLU A 18 -5.54 7.04 1.25
N ARG A 19 -6.73 6.87 0.69
CA ARG A 19 -6.89 6.25 -0.62
C ARG A 19 -6.46 7.24 -1.70
N PHE A 20 -5.55 6.83 -2.57
CA PHE A 20 -5.07 7.68 -3.68
C PHE A 20 -5.33 7.08 -5.06
N GLY A 21 -5.77 5.83 -5.14
CA GLY A 21 -6.09 5.19 -6.42
C GLY A 21 -6.82 3.86 -6.28
N SER A 22 -7.33 3.36 -7.40
CA SER A 22 -7.87 2.00 -7.51
C SER A 22 -7.76 1.49 -8.95
N ASN A 23 -7.53 0.19 -9.10
CA ASN A 23 -7.65 -0.57 -10.35
C ASN A 23 -8.77 -1.63 -10.16
N VAL A 24 -9.27 -2.21 -11.25
CA VAL A 24 -10.46 -3.10 -11.35
C VAL A 24 -10.59 -4.13 -10.21
N ASN A 25 -9.48 -4.59 -9.63
CA ASN A 25 -9.49 -5.53 -8.51
C ASN A 25 -8.55 -5.13 -7.34
N ALA A 26 -8.14 -3.87 -7.26
CA ALA A 26 -7.22 -3.41 -6.21
C ALA A 26 -7.48 -1.95 -5.80
N GLU A 27 -7.51 -1.67 -4.50
CA GLU A 27 -7.51 -0.31 -3.97
C GLU A 27 -6.11 0.04 -3.44
N PHE A 28 -5.66 1.26 -3.68
CA PHE A 28 -4.34 1.71 -3.24
C PHE A 28 -4.47 2.79 -2.17
N THR A 29 -3.79 2.56 -1.05
CA THR A 29 -3.72 3.50 0.06
C THR A 29 -2.27 3.91 0.31
N ARG A 30 -2.09 5.14 0.75
CA ARG A 30 -0.81 5.70 1.16
C ARG A 30 -0.91 6.14 2.60
N CYS A 31 0.02 5.70 3.43
CA CYS A 31 0.14 6.21 4.78
C CYS A 31 0.67 7.65 4.76
N LYS A 32 0.00 8.57 5.46
CA LYS A 32 0.44 9.97 5.55
C LYS A 32 1.69 10.15 6.41
N ALA A 33 1.85 9.34 7.44
CA ALA A 33 2.95 9.44 8.39
C ALA A 33 4.30 8.96 7.82
N CYS A 34 4.32 7.84 7.08
CA CYS A 34 5.56 7.26 6.56
C CYS A 34 5.62 7.13 5.03
N SER A 35 4.59 7.59 4.31
CA SER A 35 4.47 7.46 2.86
C SER A 35 4.51 6.03 2.31
N GLN A 36 4.39 5.00 3.16
CA GLN A 36 4.25 3.62 2.71
C GLN A 36 2.97 3.46 1.89
N ILE A 37 3.09 2.78 0.76
CA ILE A 37 1.97 2.46 -0.11
C ILE A 37 1.54 1.02 0.15
N SER A 38 0.24 0.77 0.21
CA SER A 38 -0.34 -0.56 0.34
C SER A 38 -1.43 -0.76 -0.71
N GLY A 39 -1.53 -1.99 -1.22
CA GLY A 39 -2.64 -2.43 -2.06
C GLY A 39 -3.59 -3.31 -1.26
N LEU A 40 -4.89 -3.11 -1.43
CA LEU A 40 -5.95 -3.98 -0.94
C LEU A 40 -6.59 -4.68 -2.14
N GLN A 41 -6.49 -6.00 -2.20
CA GLN A 41 -7.10 -6.83 -3.25
C GLN A 41 -7.69 -8.08 -2.62
N ALA A 42 -8.96 -8.40 -2.93
CA ALA A 42 -9.65 -9.59 -2.43
C ALA A 42 -9.50 -9.80 -0.89
N SER A 43 -9.72 -8.72 -0.12
CA SER A 43 -9.56 -8.69 1.35
C SER A 43 -8.15 -8.94 1.89
N ARG A 44 -7.12 -8.88 1.03
CA ARG A 44 -5.71 -8.99 1.42
C ARG A 44 -4.99 -7.66 1.22
N VAL A 45 -4.22 -7.25 2.21
CA VAL A 45 -3.39 -6.05 2.19
C VAL A 45 -1.94 -6.45 1.94
N TRP A 46 -1.29 -5.81 0.97
CA TRP A 46 0.13 -6.01 0.70
C TRP A 46 0.86 -4.66 0.67
N ALA A 47 2.07 -4.63 1.24
CA ALA A 47 2.93 -3.44 1.17
C ALA A 47 3.59 -3.35 -0.21
N ILE A 48 3.51 -2.19 -0.85
CA ILE A 48 4.20 -1.91 -2.10
C ILE A 48 5.57 -1.35 -1.77
N HIS A 49 6.59 -2.18 -1.91
CA HIS A 49 7.98 -1.74 -1.83
C HIS A 49 8.40 -1.19 -3.19
N ILE A 50 8.49 0.14 -3.31
CA ILE A 50 9.09 0.76 -4.50
C ILE A 50 10.59 0.48 -4.42
N THR A 51 11.05 -0.57 -5.09
CA THR A 51 12.45 -0.67 -5.46
C THR A 51 12.71 0.41 -6.50
N ARG A 52 13.36 1.52 -6.12
CA ARG A 52 13.96 2.42 -7.11
C ARG A 52 14.96 1.59 -7.90
N THR A 53 14.56 1.09 -9.06
CA THR A 53 15.54 0.71 -10.08
C THR A 53 16.25 2.00 -10.45
N PRO A 54 17.56 2.14 -10.20
CA PRO A 54 18.29 3.27 -10.74
C PRO A 54 18.12 3.21 -12.26
N ILE A 55 17.49 4.23 -12.84
CA ILE A 55 17.52 4.42 -14.28
C ILE A 55 18.97 4.78 -14.59
N TYR A 56 19.79 3.77 -14.89
CA TYR A 56 21.01 4.01 -15.61
C TYR A 56 20.58 4.49 -16.99
N SER A 57 20.68 5.81 -17.20
CA SER A 57 20.55 6.45 -18.49
C SER A 57 21.56 5.81 -19.42
N ILE A 58 21.12 4.93 -20.31
CA ILE A 58 21.95 4.49 -21.43
C ILE A 58 21.80 5.56 -22.51
N ARG A 59 22.95 6.12 -22.87
CA ARG A 59 23.19 7.29 -23.70
C ARG A 59 22.69 7.12 -25.13
#